data_AF-A0A2N5BPT3-F1
#
_entry.id   AF-A0A2N5BPT3-F1
#
_cell.length_a   1.000
_cell.length_b   1.000
_cell.length_c   1.000
_cell.angle_alpha   90.00
_cell.angle_beta   90.00
_cell.angle_gamma   90.00
#
_symmetry.space_group_name_H-M   'P 1'
#
loop_
_entity.id
_entity.type
_entity.pdbx_description
1 polymer ?
#
loop_
_entity_poly.entity_id
_entity_poly.type
_entity_poly.pdbx_seq_one_letter_code
_entity_poly.pdbx_strand_id
1 'polypeptide(L)'
;MVSLVALPFIAKPAGTEGVLQAYVKKWGSLAEGRGSFSKMESNVVQQMEDCRCSIRMTVQKDGTGRIQPNDGVATIACEQPGGNVIVSDVPGFLIGTDRQLGLVESDGEKGFFVPQTTLHIPME
;
A
#
# COMPACT_ATOMS: atom_id res chain seq x y z
N MET A 1 8.78 1.72 19.30
CA MET A 1 8.47 2.30 17.98
C MET A 1 8.17 1.13 17.06
N VAL A 2 6.89 0.89 16.73
CA VAL A 2 6.50 -0.21 15.84
C VAL A 2 6.87 0.25 14.43
N SER A 3 7.86 -0.40 13.82
CA SER A 3 8.28 -0.10 12.45
C SER A 3 7.21 -0.64 11.50
N LEU A 4 6.22 0.18 11.18
CA LEU A 4 5.16 -0.15 10.22
C LEU A 4 5.79 -0.14 8.82
N VAL A 5 5.85 -1.32 8.18
CA VAL A 5 6.39 -1.54 6.84
C VAL A 5 5.53 -0.76 5.84
N ALA A 6 6.12 0.18 5.11
CA ALA A 6 5.43 0.87 4.04
C ALA A 6 5.26 -0.09 2.85
N LEU A 7 4.06 -0.14 2.28
CA LEU A 7 3.73 -0.99 1.16
C LEU A 7 3.77 -0.17 -0.14
N PRO A 8 4.88 -0.22 -0.91
CA PRO A 8 4.90 0.37 -2.23
C PRO A 8 3.89 -0.36 -3.12
N PHE A 9 3.08 0.41 -3.83
CA PHE A 9 2.07 -0.12 -4.74
C PHE A 9 2.14 0.58 -6.09
N ILE A 10 1.54 -0.06 -7.09
CA ILE A 10 1.15 0.55 -8.34
C ILE A 10 -0.37 0.48 -8.43
N ALA A 11 -1.01 1.64 -8.49
CA ALA A 11 -2.43 1.76 -8.74
C ALA A 11 -2.72 1.52 -10.23
N LYS A 12 -3.94 1.12 -10.55
CA LYS A 12 -4.44 1.24 -11.91
C LYS A 12 -4.90 2.67 -12.14
N PRO A 13 -4.96 3.13 -13.40
CA PRO A 13 -5.53 4.43 -13.71
C PRO A 13 -6.92 4.49 -13.14
N ALA A 14 -7.20 5.54 -12.39
CA ALA A 14 -8.50 5.75 -11.77
C ALA A 14 -9.54 5.95 -12.87
N GLY A 15 -10.09 4.84 -13.36
CA GLY A 15 -11.20 4.81 -14.30
C GLY A 15 -12.56 4.92 -13.62
N THR A 16 -12.63 5.09 -12.29
CA THR A 16 -13.91 5.14 -11.58
C THR A 16 -13.83 5.89 -10.25
N GLU A 17 -14.76 6.83 -10.10
CA GLU A 17 -15.24 7.54 -8.90
C GLU A 17 -14.73 7.03 -7.55
N GLY A 18 -13.83 7.79 -6.91
CA GLY A 18 -13.58 7.69 -5.47
C GLY A 18 -13.03 6.34 -4.96
N VAL A 19 -12.49 5.48 -5.82
CA VAL A 19 -11.88 4.21 -5.42
C VAL A 19 -10.49 4.07 -6.03
N LEU A 20 -9.50 3.84 -5.17
CA LEU A 20 -8.16 3.45 -5.58
C LEU A 20 -8.05 1.92 -5.56
N GLN A 21 -7.65 1.36 -6.69
CA GLN A 21 -7.31 -0.05 -6.83
C GLN A 21 -5.83 -0.15 -7.19
N ALA A 22 -5.09 -0.93 -6.43
CA ALA A 22 -3.65 -1.08 -6.60
C ALA A 22 -3.20 -2.52 -6.34
N TYR A 23 -1.99 -2.82 -6.77
CA TYR A 23 -1.28 -4.04 -6.42
C TYR A 23 0.05 -3.68 -5.75
N VAL A 24 0.45 -4.50 -4.79
CA VAL A 24 1.74 -4.33 -4.12
C VAL A 24 2.85 -4.64 -5.11
N LYS A 25 3.87 -3.78 -5.17
CA LYS A 25 4.98 -3.94 -6.10
C LYS A 25 6.27 -3.41 -5.49
N LYS A 26 7.33 -4.22 -5.52
CA LYS A 26 8.65 -3.83 -5.03
C LYS A 26 9.36 -2.88 -6.00
N TRP A 27 9.11 -1.58 -5.88
CA TRP A 27 9.79 -0.54 -6.68
C TRP A 27 10.46 0.56 -5.84
N GLY A 28 10.10 0.71 -4.56
CA GLY A 28 10.59 1.78 -3.68
C GLY A 28 10.51 1.42 -2.21
N SER A 29 11.02 2.30 -1.34
CA SER A 29 10.97 2.18 0.12
C SER A 29 10.94 3.57 0.75
N LEU A 30 10.27 3.69 1.89
CA LEU A 30 10.30 4.91 2.72
C LEU A 30 11.38 4.87 3.80
N ALA A 31 11.97 3.70 4.07
CA ALA A 31 13.07 3.58 5.02
C ALA A 31 14.31 4.32 4.51
N GLU A 32 14.91 5.14 5.37
CA GLU A 32 16.19 5.78 5.07
C GLU A 32 17.33 4.79 5.32
N GLY A 33 18.07 4.44 4.25
CA GLY A 33 19.35 3.75 4.34
C GLY A 33 19.41 2.29 3.86
N ARG A 34 20.63 1.83 3.61
CA ARG A 34 20.98 0.44 3.30
C ARG A 34 21.26 -0.28 4.62
N GLY A 35 20.24 -0.86 5.25
CA GLY A 35 20.33 -1.51 6.55
C GLY A 35 19.44 -2.77 6.64
N SER A 36 19.49 -3.46 7.79
CA SER A 36 18.68 -4.67 8.03
C SER A 36 17.17 -4.42 7.91
N PHE A 37 16.69 -3.24 8.32
CA PHE A 37 15.30 -2.83 8.21
C PHE A 37 14.82 -2.69 6.77
N SER A 38 15.61 -2.07 5.88
CA SER A 38 15.22 -1.93 4.47
C SER A 38 15.26 -3.27 3.73
N LYS A 39 16.12 -4.21 4.16
CA LYS A 39 16.08 -5.61 3.69
C LYS A 39 14.81 -6.34 4.16
N MET A 40 14.40 -6.16 5.41
CA MET A 40 13.19 -6.77 5.95
C MET A 40 11.93 -6.24 5.26
N GLU A 41 11.81 -4.91 5.12
CA GLU A 41 10.72 -4.26 4.38
C GLU A 41 10.67 -4.80 2.94
N SER A 42 11.82 -4.86 2.28
CA SER A 42 11.92 -5.39 0.92
C SER A 42 11.49 -6.86 0.81
N ASN A 43 11.72 -7.69 1.83
CA ASN A 43 11.32 -9.10 1.82
C ASN A 43 9.81 -9.24 2.01
N VAL A 44 9.22 -8.48 2.94
CA VAL A 44 7.76 -8.47 3.16
C VAL A 44 7.03 -8.05 1.89
N VAL A 45 7.49 -6.97 1.25
CA VAL A 45 6.90 -6.47 -0.01
C VAL A 45 7.04 -7.50 -1.13
N GLN A 46 8.20 -8.14 -1.26
CA GLN A 46 8.39 -9.20 -2.26
C GLN A 46 7.39 -10.34 -2.05
N GLN A 47 7.22 -10.78 -0.80
CA GLN A 47 6.33 -11.89 -0.48
C GLN A 47 4.86 -11.53 -0.76
N MET A 48 4.44 -10.29 -0.45
CA MET A 48 3.12 -9.80 -0.80
C MET A 48 2.91 -9.73 -2.33
N GLU A 49 3.94 -9.37 -3.09
CA GLU A 49 3.91 -9.41 -4.55
C GLU A 49 3.76 -10.84 -5.08
N ASP A 50 4.51 -11.79 -4.53
CA ASP A 50 4.45 -13.21 -4.90
C ASP A 50 3.05 -13.82 -4.59
N CYS A 51 2.42 -13.38 -3.50
CA CYS A 51 1.03 -13.68 -3.13
C CYS A 51 -0.02 -12.87 -3.90
N ARG A 52 0.36 -12.12 -4.94
CA ARG A 52 -0.56 -11.29 -5.76
C ARG A 52 -1.46 -10.38 -4.91
N CYS A 53 -0.92 -9.80 -3.85
CA CYS A 53 -1.65 -8.90 -2.97
C CYS A 53 -2.13 -7.64 -3.71
N SER A 54 -3.41 -7.35 -3.55
CA SER A 54 -4.07 -6.14 -4.04
C SER A 54 -4.55 -5.27 -2.88
N ILE A 55 -4.60 -3.97 -3.12
CA ILE A 55 -5.08 -2.96 -2.19
C ILE A 55 -6.27 -2.26 -2.84
N ARG A 56 -7.38 -2.16 -2.12
CA ARG A 56 -8.55 -1.40 -2.52
C ARG A 56 -8.92 -0.44 -1.39
N MET A 57 -9.15 0.83 -1.72
CA MET A 57 -9.57 1.82 -0.73
C MET A 57 -10.50 2.85 -1.37
N THR A 58 -11.45 3.35 -0.59
CA THR A 58 -12.22 4.53 -1.00
C THR A 58 -11.36 5.76 -0.76
N VAL A 59 -11.30 6.67 -1.73
CA VAL A 59 -10.43 7.83 -1.69
C VAL A 59 -11.15 9.11 -2.05
N GLN A 60 -10.66 10.22 -1.52
CA GLN A 60 -11.13 11.56 -1.82
C GLN A 60 -9.95 12.52 -1.96
N LYS A 61 -10.17 13.63 -2.66
CA LYS A 61 -9.22 14.74 -2.67
C LYS A 61 -9.39 15.56 -1.41
N ASP A 62 -8.29 15.86 -0.73
CA ASP A 62 -8.27 16.80 0.38
C ASP A 62 -8.27 18.26 -0.10
N GLY A 63 -8.25 19.21 0.83
CA GLY A 63 -8.22 20.64 0.53
C GLY A 63 -6.97 21.13 -0.24
N THR A 64 -5.95 20.28 -0.37
CA THR A 64 -4.74 20.54 -1.17
C THR A 64 -4.78 19.87 -2.54
N GLY A 65 -5.87 19.14 -2.84
CA GLY A 65 -6.05 18.39 -4.08
C GLY A 65 -5.38 17.02 -4.08
N ARG A 66 -4.81 16.57 -2.96
CA ARG A 66 -4.15 15.26 -2.82
C ARG A 66 -5.15 14.17 -2.49
N ILE A 67 -4.91 12.99 -3.03
CA ILE A 67 -5.77 11.83 -2.85
C ILE A 67 -5.40 11.12 -1.54
N GLN A 68 -6.40 10.91 -0.69
CA GLN A 68 -6.30 10.22 0.60
C GLN A 68 -7.41 9.18 0.76
N PRO A 69 -7.23 8.14 1.60
CA PRO A 69 -8.32 7.29 2.01
C PRO A 69 -9.43 8.10 2.70
N ASN A 70 -10.68 7.85 2.35
CA ASN A 70 -11.82 8.60 2.88
C ASN A 70 -12.08 8.30 4.37
N ASP A 71 -12.05 7.01 4.72
CA ASP A 71 -12.27 6.48 6.07
C ASP A 71 -10.97 6.03 6.76
N GLY A 72 -9.81 6.22 6.11
CA GLY A 72 -8.53 5.77 6.62
C GLY A 72 -8.35 4.25 6.56
N VAL A 73 -9.16 3.51 5.80
CA VAL A 73 -9.10 2.04 5.74
C VAL A 73 -8.84 1.56 4.31
N ALA A 74 -7.92 0.60 4.18
CA ALA A 74 -7.67 -0.12 2.95
C ALA A 74 -8.03 -1.60 3.14
N THR A 75 -8.76 -2.16 2.19
CA THR A 75 -8.94 -3.60 2.07
C THR A 75 -7.74 -4.19 1.32
N ILE A 76 -6.97 -5.04 1.98
CA ILE A 76 -5.88 -5.80 1.38
C ILE A 76 -6.35 -7.22 1.14
N ALA A 77 -6.23 -7.69 -0.10
CA ALA A 77 -6.56 -9.05 -0.49
C ALA A 77 -5.34 -9.75 -1.09
N CYS A 78 -4.94 -10.89 -0.52
CA CYS A 78 -3.78 -11.66 -0.94
C CYS A 78 -4.18 -13.09 -1.28
N GLU A 79 -3.66 -13.62 -2.39
CA GLU A 79 -3.82 -15.01 -2.75
C GLU A 79 -2.82 -15.87 -1.99
N GLN A 80 -3.32 -16.95 -1.40
CA GLN A 80 -2.54 -17.96 -0.71
C GLN A 80 -2.11 -19.07 -1.66
N PRO A 81 -1.07 -19.85 -1.28
CA PRO A 81 -0.79 -21.13 -1.92
C PRO A 81 -2.05 -21.99 -2.00
N GLY A 82 -2.36 -22.52 -3.19
CA GLY A 82 -3.58 -23.31 -3.42
C GLY A 82 -4.81 -22.52 -3.87
N GLY A 83 -4.71 -21.20 -4.04
CA GLY A 83 -5.75 -20.36 -4.67
C GLY A 83 -6.81 -19.80 -3.71
N ASN A 84 -6.67 -20.01 -2.40
CA ASN A 84 -7.47 -19.32 -1.40
C ASN A 84 -7.13 -17.82 -1.37
N VAL A 85 -8.05 -16.97 -0.92
CA VAL A 85 -7.81 -15.52 -0.79
C VAL A 85 -8.08 -15.08 0.63
N ILE A 86 -7.11 -14.42 1.24
CA ILE A 86 -7.28 -13.72 2.53
C ILE A 86 -7.61 -12.27 2.23
N VAL A 87 -8.60 -11.75 2.94
CA VAL A 87 -9.00 -10.34 2.88
C VAL A 87 -8.90 -9.74 4.29
N SER A 88 -8.33 -8.56 4.39
CA SER A 88 -8.20 -7.84 5.66
C SER A 88 -8.40 -6.35 5.46
N ASP A 89 -9.19 -5.73 6.34
CA ASP A 89 -9.33 -4.29 6.40
C ASP A 89 -8.27 -3.72 7.33
N VAL A 90 -7.48 -2.80 6.80
CA VAL A 90 -6.25 -2.31 7.40
C VAL A 90 -6.32 -0.80 7.49
N PRO A 91 -6.38 -0.23 8.71
CA PRO A 91 -6.26 1.21 8.88
C PRO A 91 -4.90 1.70 8.41
N GLY A 92 -4.85 2.82 7.70
CA GLY A 92 -3.63 3.39 7.17
C GLY A 92 -3.84 4.66 6.37
N PHE A 93 -2.75 5.17 5.80
CA PHE A 93 -2.75 6.39 5.00
C PHE A 93 -1.83 6.26 3.78
N LEU A 94 -1.97 7.20 2.84
CA LEU A 94 -1.19 7.23 1.61
C LEU A 94 -0.05 8.22 1.71
N ILE A 95 1.12 7.84 1.19
CA ILE A 95 2.26 8.73 0.97
C ILE A 95 2.60 8.72 -0.53
N GLY A 96 2.69 9.91 -1.12
CA GLY A 96 3.09 10.12 -2.51
C GLY A 96 4.57 9.84 -2.74
N THR A 97 4.98 9.80 -4.01
CA THR A 97 6.40 9.54 -4.34
C THR A 97 7.33 10.70 -3.98
N ASP A 98 6.75 11.89 -3.83
CA ASP A 98 7.35 13.09 -3.26
C ASP A 98 7.51 13.05 -1.73
N ARG A 99 7.18 11.91 -1.10
CA ARG A 99 7.23 11.66 0.34
C ARG A 99 6.29 12.54 1.17
N GLN A 100 5.30 13.15 0.53
CA GLN A 100 4.27 13.93 1.21
C GLN A 100 3.05 13.07 1.47
N LEU A 101 2.26 13.46 2.48
CA LEU A 101 1.00 12.82 2.81
C LEU A 101 0.03 12.98 1.62
N GLY A 102 -0.35 11.87 0.99
CA GLY A 102 -1.36 11.80 -0.07
C GLY A 102 -0.76 11.79 -1.47
N LEU A 103 -1.49 11.18 -2.40
CA LEU A 103 -1.04 11.04 -3.78
C LEU A 103 -1.39 12.28 -4.58
N VAL A 104 -0.51 12.67 -5.49
CA VAL A 104 -0.83 13.63 -6.56
C VAL A 104 -1.25 12.87 -7.81
N GLU A 105 -2.19 13.41 -8.57
CA GLU A 105 -2.67 12.75 -9.81
C GLU A 105 -1.54 12.52 -10.84
N SER A 106 -0.53 13.40 -10.83
CA SER A 106 0.62 13.32 -11.73
C SER A 106 1.62 12.21 -11.37
N ASP A 107 1.52 11.57 -10.21
CA ASP A 107 2.49 10.54 -9.79
C ASP A 107 2.40 9.26 -10.65
N GLY A 108 1.41 9.18 -11.55
CA GLY A 108 1.29 8.08 -12.50
C GLY A 108 1.02 6.76 -11.79
N GLU A 109 0.12 6.81 -10.79
CA GLU A 109 -0.42 5.63 -10.11
C GLU A 109 0.64 4.80 -9.36
N LYS A 110 1.53 5.44 -8.62
CA LYS A 110 2.41 4.78 -7.66
C LYS A 110 2.47 5.57 -6.37
N GLY A 111 2.65 4.86 -5.27
CA GLY A 111 2.73 5.46 -3.94
C GLY A 111 2.99 4.42 -2.88
N PHE A 112 2.88 4.83 -1.62
CA PHE A 112 3.04 3.96 -0.47
C PHE A 112 1.76 3.96 0.34
N PHE A 113 1.28 2.77 0.70
CA PHE A 113 0.29 2.62 1.76
C PHE A 113 1.04 2.33 3.06
N VAL A 114 0.74 3.09 4.10
CA VAL A 114 1.38 2.94 5.42
C VAL A 114 0.31 2.44 6.40
N PRO A 115 0.32 1.14 6.75
CA PRO A 115 -0.56 0.60 7.78
C PRO A 115 -0.32 1.32 9.12
N GLN A 116 -1.39 1.58 9.87
CA GLN A 116 -1.31 2.09 11.24
C GLN A 116 -1.39 0.98 12.30
N THR A 117 -1.68 -0.25 11.86
CA THR A 117 -1.77 -1.44 12.71
C THR A 117 -0.76 -2.48 12.28
N THR A 118 -0.52 -3.48 13.13
CA THR A 118 0.27 -4.64 12.72
C THR A 118 -0.53 -5.44 11.69
N LEU A 119 0.06 -5.61 10.51
CA LEU A 119 -0.53 -6.40 9.45
C LEU A 119 -0.07 -7.85 9.59
N HIS A 120 -1.00 -8.75 9.89
CA HIS A 120 -0.75 -10.19 9.92
C HIS A 120 -1.28 -10.81 8.63
N ILE A 121 -0.39 -11.07 7.68
CA ILE A 121 -0.70 -11.90 6.53
C ILE A 121 -0.12 -13.28 6.84
N PRO A 122 -0.95 -14.28 7.17
CA PRO A 122 -0.46 -15.65 7.30
C PRO A 122 -0.03 -16.13 5.93
N MET A 123 1.28 -16.07 5.70
CA MET A 123 1.93 -16.53 4.50
C MET A 123 2.61 -17.85 4.86
N GLU A 124 2.05 -18.96 4.36
CA GLU A 124 2.62 -20.30 4.50
C GLU A 124 3.75 -20.54 3.51
#